data_AF-A0A0A6ZWX5-F1
#
_entry.id   AF-A0A0A6ZWX5-F1
#
_cell.length_a   1.000
_cell.length_b   1.000
_cell.length_c   1.000
_cell.angle_alpha   90.00
_cell.angle_beta   90.00
_cell.angle_gamma   90.00
#
_symmetry.space_group_name_H-M   'P 1'
#
loop_
_entity.id
_entity.type
_entity.pdbx_description
1 polymer ?
#
loop_
_entity_poly.entity_id
_entity_poly.type
_entity_poly.pdbx_seq_one_letter_code
_entity_poly.pdbx_strand_id
1 'polypeptide(L)'
;MSPVLTQHVSQPITLDEQTQKMKRHLLQDIRRSAYVYRVDCGGCNACEIEIFAAITPVFDAERFGIKVVSSPRHADILLFTGAVTRAMRMPALRAYESAPDHKICVSYGACGVGGGIFHDLYSVWEIPPSQRIAIEREARRLAGYRQGREICDRLLRHLSDDPTGNRVNTWLRDADDPRLNSIVQQLFRVLRGLHD
;
A
#
# COMPACT_ATOMS: atom_id res chain seq x y z
N MET A 1 -21.28 41.26 14.60
CA MET A 1 -20.90 39.83 14.53
C MET A 1 -20.11 39.67 13.24
N SER A 2 -18.79 39.45 13.33
CA SER A 2 -17.96 39.25 12.14
C SER A 2 -18.36 37.93 11.48
N PRO A 3 -18.51 37.85 10.15
CA PRO A 3 -18.77 36.58 9.49
C PRO A 3 -17.59 35.66 9.78
N VAL A 4 -17.87 34.52 10.41
CA VAL A 4 -16.87 33.46 10.61
C VAL A 4 -16.54 32.93 9.22
N LEU A 5 -15.43 33.40 8.65
CA LEU A 5 -14.83 32.81 7.47
C LEU A 5 -14.59 31.34 7.80
N THR A 6 -15.40 30.46 7.21
CA THR A 6 -15.33 28.99 7.36
C THR A 6 -14.13 28.40 6.63
N GLN A 7 -13.24 29.24 6.11
CA GLN A 7 -12.04 28.84 5.39
C GLN A 7 -10.90 28.65 6.40
N HIS A 8 -10.52 27.40 6.58
CA HIS A 8 -9.39 27.01 7.42
C HIS A 8 -8.14 27.80 7.01
N VAL A 9 -7.48 28.47 7.96
CA VAL A 9 -6.18 29.12 7.72
C VAL A 9 -5.17 28.03 7.35
N SER A 10 -4.51 28.15 6.19
CA SER A 10 -3.47 27.21 5.78
C SER A 10 -2.32 27.25 6.79
N GLN A 11 -2.04 26.11 7.42
CA GLN A 11 -0.89 25.98 8.31
C GLN A 11 0.29 25.42 7.53
N PRO A 12 1.50 25.97 7.70
CA PRO A 12 2.69 25.43 7.07
C PRO A 12 2.97 24.03 7.61
N ILE A 13 3.04 23.06 6.70
CA ILE A 13 3.39 21.68 7.00
C ILE A 13 4.90 21.47 6.84
N THR A 14 5.50 20.72 7.76
CA THR A 14 6.86 20.22 7.59
C THR A 14 6.83 19.03 6.63
N LEU A 15 7.63 19.09 5.57
CA LEU A 15 7.68 18.03 4.57
C LEU A 15 8.65 16.94 5.01
N ASP A 16 8.20 15.70 4.95
CA ASP A 16 9.04 14.51 5.08
C ASP A 16 10.06 14.39 3.95
N GLU A 17 11.13 13.63 4.18
CA GLU A 17 12.23 13.48 3.22
C GLU A 17 11.77 12.90 1.88
N GLN A 18 10.81 11.97 1.88
CA GLN A 18 10.28 11.37 0.66
C GLN A 18 9.49 12.40 -0.16
N THR A 19 8.62 13.18 0.48
CA THR A 19 7.91 14.28 -0.19
C THR A 19 8.85 15.34 -0.72
N GLN A 20 9.93 15.67 0.00
CA GLN A 20 10.95 16.59 -0.52
C GLN A 20 11.67 16.02 -1.76
N LYS A 21 11.90 14.70 -1.81
CA LYS A 21 12.48 14.04 -2.99
C LYS A 21 11.50 14.05 -4.17
N MET A 22 10.23 13.74 -3.95
CA MET A 22 9.19 13.81 -4.98
C MET A 22 9.04 15.24 -5.53
N LYS A 23 9.04 16.24 -4.63
CA LYS A 23 9.02 17.66 -5.02
C LYS A 23 10.23 18.04 -5.87
N ARG A 24 11.43 17.56 -5.51
CA ARG A 24 12.65 17.78 -6.31
C ARG A 24 12.52 17.16 -7.70
N HIS A 25 12.07 15.91 -7.81
CA HIS A 25 11.82 15.25 -9.11
C HIS A 25 10.84 16.03 -9.98
N LEU A 26 9.71 16.48 -9.41
CA LEU A 26 8.72 17.28 -10.13
C LEU A 26 9.33 18.58 -10.68
N LEU A 27 10.12 19.29 -9.87
CA LEU A 27 10.70 20.59 -10.22
C LEU A 27 11.92 20.48 -11.15
N GLN A 28 12.74 19.43 -11.02
CA GLN A 28 14.01 19.31 -11.73
C GLN A 28 13.93 18.46 -13.00
N ASP A 29 13.13 17.39 -13.00
CA ASP A 29 13.05 16.46 -14.13
C ASP A 29 11.82 16.76 -15.00
N ILE A 30 10.64 16.81 -14.38
CA ILE A 30 9.36 16.92 -15.09
C ILE A 30 9.14 18.35 -15.61
N ARG A 31 9.46 19.38 -14.80
CA ARG A 31 9.47 20.82 -15.17
C ARG A 31 8.19 21.36 -15.82
N ARG A 32 7.07 20.65 -15.69
CA ARG A 32 5.75 21.00 -16.23
C ARG A 32 4.66 20.76 -15.20
N SER A 33 3.42 21.06 -15.58
CA SER A 33 2.22 20.74 -14.78
C SER A 33 2.18 19.25 -14.43
N ALA A 34 1.73 18.93 -13.23
CA ALA A 34 1.66 17.57 -12.73
C ALA A 34 0.47 16.83 -13.36
N TYR A 35 0.75 15.93 -14.31
CA TYR A 35 -0.31 15.10 -14.90
C TYR A 35 -0.47 13.82 -14.09
N VAL A 36 -1.67 13.64 -13.55
CA VAL A 36 -2.00 12.60 -12.59
C VAL A 36 -2.90 11.56 -13.26
N TYR A 37 -2.52 10.30 -13.20
CA TYR A 37 -3.37 9.19 -13.62
C TYR A 37 -3.69 8.29 -12.43
N ARG A 38 -4.98 8.05 -12.21
CA ARG A 38 -5.44 7.12 -11.19
C ARG A 38 -5.46 5.70 -11.75
N VAL A 39 -4.93 4.76 -10.97
CA VAL A 39 -4.96 3.33 -11.22
C VAL A 39 -5.81 2.71 -10.11
N ASP A 40 -7.06 2.38 -10.45
CA ASP A 40 -7.93 1.63 -9.54
C ASP A 40 -7.47 0.18 -9.49
N CYS A 41 -6.96 -0.25 -8.33
CA CYS A 41 -6.47 -1.60 -8.12
C CYS A 41 -7.45 -2.47 -7.31
N GLY A 42 -8.74 -2.12 -7.29
CA GLY A 42 -9.76 -2.80 -6.49
C GLY A 42 -10.23 -1.95 -5.31
N GLY A 43 -10.49 -0.68 -5.58
CA GLY A 43 -11.08 0.27 -4.65
C GLY A 43 -12.61 0.16 -4.60
N CYS A 44 -13.20 0.77 -3.57
CA CYS A 44 -14.65 0.92 -3.43
C CYS A 44 -15.17 2.26 -4.00
N ASN A 45 -14.36 2.95 -4.80
CA ASN A 45 -14.60 4.32 -5.30
C ASN A 45 -14.52 5.45 -4.25
N ALA A 46 -14.27 5.13 -2.97
CA ALA A 46 -14.19 6.15 -1.92
C ALA A 46 -12.97 7.07 -2.05
N CYS A 47 -11.84 6.57 -2.54
CA CYS A 47 -10.66 7.40 -2.80
C CYS A 47 -10.83 8.17 -4.12
N GLU A 48 -11.42 7.52 -5.11
CA GLU A 48 -11.64 8.04 -6.43
C GLU A 48 -12.59 9.24 -6.42
N ILE A 49 -13.66 9.19 -5.64
CA ILE A 49 -14.59 10.31 -5.52
C ILE A 49 -13.93 11.55 -4.90
N GLU A 50 -12.97 11.38 -3.98
CA GLU A 50 -12.19 12.47 -3.41
C GLU A 50 -11.19 13.06 -4.43
N ILE A 51 -10.57 12.21 -5.26
CA ILE A 51 -9.73 12.67 -6.39
C ILE A 51 -10.58 13.51 -7.35
N PHE A 52 -11.81 13.08 -7.64
CA PHE A 52 -12.72 13.84 -8.49
C PHE A 52 -13.26 15.09 -7.82
N ALA A 53 -13.49 15.07 -6.50
CA ALA A 53 -13.87 16.26 -5.75
C ALA A 53 -12.77 17.32 -5.83
N ALA A 54 -11.49 16.93 -5.72
CA ALA A 54 -10.35 17.84 -5.80
C ALA A 54 -10.27 18.64 -7.12
N ILE A 55 -10.75 18.10 -8.23
CA ILE A 55 -10.80 18.81 -9.52
C ILE A 55 -12.08 19.64 -9.71
N THR A 56 -13.07 19.54 -8.83
CA THR A 56 -14.28 20.37 -8.91
C THR A 56 -13.95 21.84 -8.60
N PRO A 57 -14.77 22.81 -9.04
CA PRO A 57 -14.54 24.24 -8.79
C PRO A 57 -14.43 24.64 -7.32
N VAL A 58 -14.84 23.78 -6.38
CA VAL A 58 -14.73 24.02 -4.94
C VAL A 58 -13.26 24.01 -4.49
N PHE A 59 -12.47 23.08 -5.02
CA PHE A 59 -11.04 22.91 -4.67
C PHE A 59 -10.09 23.33 -5.81
N ASP A 60 -10.54 23.20 -7.06
CA ASP A 60 -9.88 23.66 -8.28
C ASP A 60 -8.38 23.31 -8.34
N ALA A 61 -8.06 22.01 -8.17
CA ALA A 61 -6.67 21.55 -8.21
C ALA A 61 -5.98 21.85 -9.56
N GLU A 62 -6.75 21.97 -10.65
CA GLU A 62 -6.22 22.30 -11.98
C GLU A 62 -5.57 23.69 -12.03
N ARG A 63 -6.04 24.66 -11.23
CA ARG A 63 -5.41 25.98 -11.09
C ARG A 63 -3.96 25.92 -10.61
N PHE A 64 -3.61 24.91 -9.82
CA PHE A 64 -2.24 24.68 -9.36
C PHE A 64 -1.40 23.88 -10.36
N GLY A 65 -1.94 23.59 -11.55
CA GLY A 65 -1.28 22.80 -12.58
C GLY A 65 -1.34 21.30 -12.32
N ILE A 66 -2.28 20.82 -11.49
CA ILE A 66 -2.50 19.39 -11.24
C ILE A 66 -3.69 18.95 -12.10
N LYS A 67 -3.43 18.13 -13.13
CA LYS A 67 -4.45 17.71 -14.09
C LYS A 67 -4.63 16.20 -14.08
N VAL A 68 -5.88 15.73 -14.02
CA VAL A 68 -6.19 14.30 -14.17
C VAL A 68 -6.22 13.94 -15.65
N VAL A 69 -5.41 12.94 -16.05
CA VAL A 69 -5.35 12.42 -17.42
C VAL A 69 -6.07 11.08 -17.54
N SER A 70 -6.47 10.73 -18.77
CA SER A 70 -7.22 9.50 -19.06
C SER A 70 -6.34 8.29 -19.40
N SER A 71 -5.03 8.48 -19.59
CA SER A 71 -4.10 7.43 -19.99
C SER A 71 -2.80 7.51 -19.20
N PRO A 72 -2.25 6.37 -18.74
CA PRO A 72 -0.98 6.33 -18.02
C PRO A 72 0.19 6.80 -18.89
N ARG A 73 0.10 6.70 -20.22
CA ARG A 73 1.15 7.12 -21.15
C ARG A 73 1.43 8.62 -21.14
N HIS A 74 0.49 9.43 -20.64
CA HIS A 74 0.63 10.88 -20.52
C HIS A 74 0.85 11.33 -19.08
N ALA A 75 0.95 10.39 -18.14
CA ALA A 75 0.99 10.67 -16.72
C ALA A 75 2.42 10.85 -16.21
N ASP A 76 2.61 11.85 -15.37
CA ASP A 76 3.83 12.08 -14.58
C ASP A 76 3.72 11.43 -13.19
N ILE A 77 2.50 11.39 -12.65
CA ILE A 77 2.18 10.85 -11.33
C ILE A 77 1.13 9.74 -11.48
N LEU A 78 1.44 8.57 -10.96
CA LEU A 78 0.51 7.44 -10.87
C LEU A 78 -0.02 7.35 -9.44
N LEU A 79 -1.33 7.54 -9.28
CA LEU A 79 -2.04 7.33 -8.02
C LEU A 79 -2.62 5.91 -8.01
N PHE A 80 -2.07 5.04 -7.17
CA PHE A 80 -2.63 3.71 -6.96
C PHE A 80 -3.65 3.74 -5.84
N THR A 81 -4.86 3.27 -6.12
CA THR A 81 -5.96 3.24 -5.16
C THR A 81 -6.50 1.83 -4.97
N GLY A 82 -7.11 1.59 -3.80
CA GLY A 82 -7.67 0.28 -3.47
C GLY A 82 -6.64 -0.75 -3.02
N ALA A 83 -7.11 -1.88 -2.50
CA ALA A 83 -6.28 -2.87 -1.79
C ALA A 83 -5.45 -3.79 -2.70
N VAL A 84 -5.21 -3.40 -3.95
CA VAL A 84 -4.47 -4.17 -4.95
C VAL A 84 -4.88 -5.64 -5.01
N THR A 85 -5.98 -5.90 -5.70
CA THR A 85 -6.43 -7.27 -5.91
C THR A 85 -5.45 -8.06 -6.78
N ARG A 86 -5.39 -9.38 -6.61
CA ARG A 86 -4.56 -10.29 -7.41
C ARG A 86 -4.78 -10.10 -8.92
N ALA A 87 -6.04 -9.93 -9.32
CA ALA A 87 -6.41 -9.70 -10.72
C ALA A 87 -5.87 -8.38 -11.25
N MET A 88 -5.79 -7.34 -10.40
CA MET A 88 -5.27 -6.03 -10.76
C MET A 88 -3.75 -5.89 -10.69
N ARG A 89 -3.02 -6.87 -10.16
CA ARG A 89 -1.54 -6.86 -10.13
C ARG A 89 -0.93 -6.61 -11.52
N MET A 90 -1.25 -7.45 -12.50
CA MET A 90 -0.68 -7.34 -13.85
C MET A 90 -1.16 -6.08 -14.58
N PRO A 91 -2.46 -5.71 -14.55
CA PRO A 91 -2.92 -4.42 -15.06
C PRO A 91 -2.19 -3.21 -14.45
N ALA A 92 -2.01 -3.19 -13.12
CA ALA A 92 -1.33 -2.10 -12.42
C ALA A 92 0.14 -1.99 -12.84
N LEU A 93 0.85 -3.12 -12.96
CA LEU A 93 2.23 -3.15 -13.43
C LEU A 93 2.34 -2.65 -14.88
N ARG A 94 1.44 -3.09 -15.77
CA ARG A 94 1.41 -2.61 -17.16
C ARG A 94 1.12 -1.11 -17.24
N ALA A 95 0.26 -0.58 -16.37
CA ALA A 95 0.02 0.86 -16.28
C ALA A 95 1.29 1.60 -15.87
N TYR A 96 2.00 1.09 -14.86
CA TYR A 96 3.30 1.63 -14.42
C TYR A 96 4.35 1.62 -15.53
N GLU A 97 4.52 0.50 -16.22
CA GLU A 97 5.48 0.34 -17.32
C GLU A 97 5.14 1.21 -18.53
N SER A 98 3.85 1.45 -18.77
CA SER A 98 3.40 2.28 -19.90
C SER A 98 3.57 3.78 -19.68
N ALA A 99 3.78 4.21 -18.42
CA ALA A 99 4.00 5.61 -18.09
C ALA A 99 5.45 6.03 -18.38
N PRO A 100 5.67 7.26 -18.88
CA PRO A 100 6.99 7.77 -19.23
C PRO A 100 7.95 7.77 -18.05
N ASP A 101 9.25 7.63 -18.33
CA ASP A 101 10.27 7.66 -17.29
C ASP A 101 10.55 9.07 -16.75
N HIS A 102 10.95 9.11 -15.48
CA HIS A 102 10.73 10.16 -14.46
C HIS A 102 9.29 10.22 -13.91
N LYS A 103 8.68 9.06 -13.65
CA LYS A 103 7.36 8.92 -13.01
C LYS A 103 7.41 8.88 -11.48
N ILE A 104 6.41 9.49 -10.84
CA ILE A 104 6.18 9.42 -9.40
C ILE A 104 5.04 8.44 -9.13
N CYS A 105 5.19 7.58 -8.12
CA CYS A 105 4.13 6.68 -7.69
C CYS A 105 3.69 7.03 -6.27
N VAL A 106 2.39 7.18 -6.09
CA VAL A 106 1.79 7.49 -4.80
C VAL A 106 0.69 6.47 -4.54
N SER A 107 0.75 5.86 -3.36
CA SER A 107 -0.37 5.07 -2.87
C SER A 107 -1.36 5.98 -2.17
N TYR A 108 -2.64 5.86 -2.51
CA TYR A 108 -3.68 6.74 -2.01
C TYR A 108 -4.81 5.95 -1.32
N GLY A 109 -5.10 6.35 -0.08
CA GLY A 109 -6.06 5.71 0.81
C GLY A 109 -5.46 4.59 1.66
N ALA A 110 -6.09 4.31 2.81
CA ALA A 110 -5.65 3.27 3.74
C ALA A 110 -5.59 1.88 3.07
N CYS A 111 -6.52 1.60 2.14
CA CYS A 111 -6.53 0.37 1.38
C CYS A 111 -5.31 0.25 0.45
N GLY A 112 -4.90 1.34 -0.20
CA GLY A 112 -3.73 1.33 -1.09
C GLY A 112 -2.41 1.21 -0.34
N VAL A 113 -2.31 1.80 0.85
CA VAL A 113 -1.04 1.87 1.59
C VAL A 113 -0.71 0.54 2.27
N GLY A 114 -1.71 -0.20 2.76
CA GLY A 114 -1.49 -1.46 3.47
C GLY A 114 -2.75 -2.31 3.59
N GLY A 115 -3.53 -2.42 2.52
CA GLY A 115 -4.74 -3.25 2.45
C GLY A 115 -5.95 -2.71 3.20
N GLY A 116 -5.76 -1.87 4.22
CA GLY A 116 -6.82 -1.25 5.00
C GLY A 116 -7.71 -2.28 5.67
N ILE A 117 -9.04 -2.13 5.57
CA ILE A 117 -9.99 -3.15 6.04
C ILE A 117 -9.87 -4.47 5.26
N PHE A 118 -9.24 -4.45 4.08
CA PHE A 118 -9.15 -5.59 3.17
C PHE A 118 -7.83 -6.37 3.25
N HIS A 119 -6.88 -5.97 4.11
CA HIS A 119 -5.54 -6.60 4.22
C HIS A 119 -5.61 -8.14 4.37
N ASP A 120 -6.65 -8.64 5.06
CA ASP A 120 -6.83 -10.06 5.32
C ASP A 120 -7.65 -10.84 4.27
N LEU A 121 -8.09 -10.19 3.20
CA LEU A 121 -8.89 -10.86 2.18
C LEU A 121 -8.01 -11.71 1.26
N TYR A 122 -8.55 -12.87 0.88
CA TYR A 122 -7.89 -13.79 -0.05
C TYR A 122 -7.53 -13.12 -1.39
N SER A 123 -8.28 -12.10 -1.82
CA SER A 123 -8.08 -11.41 -3.10
C SER A 123 -7.00 -10.34 -3.08
N VAL A 124 -6.49 -9.91 -1.91
CA VAL A 124 -5.50 -8.83 -1.78
C VAL A 124 -4.08 -9.37 -1.99
N TRP A 125 -3.23 -8.57 -2.65
CA TRP A 125 -1.91 -8.98 -3.15
C TRP A 125 -0.78 -8.95 -2.10
N GLU A 126 -1.06 -8.90 -0.80
CA GLU A 126 0.01 -8.86 0.22
C GLU A 126 0.81 -10.18 0.31
N ILE A 127 0.17 -11.35 0.10
CA ILE A 127 0.81 -12.69 0.13
C ILE A 127 0.13 -13.67 -0.87
N PRO A 128 0.86 -14.55 -1.59
CA PRO A 128 0.27 -15.63 -2.38
C PRO A 128 -0.73 -16.48 -1.56
N PRO A 129 -1.91 -16.85 -2.07
CA PRO A 129 -2.92 -17.50 -1.26
C PRO A 129 -2.47 -18.92 -0.89
N SER A 130 -1.67 -19.57 -1.74
CA SER A 130 -1.02 -20.85 -1.46
C SER A 130 -0.10 -20.78 -0.24
N GLN A 131 0.71 -19.72 -0.13
CA GLN A 131 1.59 -19.51 1.02
C GLN A 131 0.78 -19.20 2.28
N ARG A 132 -0.18 -18.25 2.22
CA ARG A 132 -1.03 -17.94 3.37
C ARG A 132 -1.84 -19.16 3.83
N ILE A 133 -2.47 -19.89 2.91
CA ILE A 133 -3.26 -21.09 3.23
C ILE A 133 -2.37 -22.19 3.80
N ALA A 134 -1.17 -22.42 3.25
CA ALA A 134 -0.26 -23.45 3.75
C ALA A 134 0.24 -23.13 5.16
N ILE A 135 0.64 -21.89 5.41
CA ILE A 135 1.09 -21.41 6.72
C ILE A 135 -0.06 -21.46 7.72
N GLU A 136 -1.24 -20.99 7.35
CA GLU A 136 -2.39 -20.95 8.25
C GLU A 136 -2.88 -22.36 8.59
N ARG A 137 -2.90 -23.28 7.62
CA ARG A 137 -3.20 -24.70 7.88
C ARG A 137 -2.17 -25.32 8.82
N GLU A 138 -0.88 -25.08 8.59
CA GLU A 138 0.18 -25.62 9.45
C GLU A 138 0.16 -25.00 10.86
N ALA A 139 -0.08 -23.69 10.97
CA ALA A 139 -0.17 -22.98 12.23
C ALA A 139 -1.37 -23.49 13.05
N ARG A 140 -2.53 -23.68 12.41
CA ARG A 140 -3.72 -24.28 13.04
C ARG A 140 -3.48 -25.74 13.44
N ARG A 141 -2.73 -26.51 12.64
CA ARG A 141 -2.33 -27.89 12.98
C ARG A 141 -1.42 -27.94 14.22
N LEU A 142 -0.54 -26.95 14.39
CA LEU A 142 0.47 -26.91 15.46
C LEU A 142 -0.03 -26.27 16.77
N ALA A 143 -0.89 -25.25 16.69
CA ALA A 143 -1.30 -24.42 17.83
C ALA A 143 -2.82 -24.36 18.06
N GLY A 144 -3.62 -25.01 17.20
CA GLY A 144 -5.07 -24.90 17.23
C GLY A 144 -5.60 -23.64 16.53
N TYR A 145 -6.94 -23.52 16.44
CA TYR A 145 -7.59 -22.51 15.60
C TYR A 145 -7.29 -21.06 16.02
N ARG A 146 -7.34 -20.76 17.33
CA ARG A 146 -7.17 -19.40 17.84
C ARG A 146 -5.71 -18.97 17.85
N GLN A 147 -4.87 -19.70 18.57
CA GLN A 147 -3.44 -19.38 18.67
C GLN A 147 -2.73 -19.53 17.32
N GLY A 148 -3.09 -20.52 16.51
CA GLY A 148 -2.52 -20.70 15.18
C GLY A 148 -2.79 -19.51 14.25
N ARG A 149 -4.00 -18.96 14.29
CA ARG A 149 -4.33 -17.73 13.56
C ARG A 149 -3.50 -16.55 14.05
N GLU A 150 -3.45 -16.31 15.36
CA GLU A 150 -2.71 -15.20 15.95
C GLU A 150 -1.20 -15.26 15.64
N ILE A 151 -0.59 -16.45 15.68
CA ILE A 151 0.81 -16.68 15.33
C ILE A 151 1.05 -16.42 13.84
N CYS A 152 0.18 -16.94 12.97
CA CYS A 152 0.25 -16.72 11.53
C CYS A 152 0.14 -15.24 11.18
N ASP A 153 -0.87 -14.55 11.71
CA ASP A 153 -1.10 -13.13 11.44
C ASP A 153 0.06 -12.25 11.95
N ARG A 154 0.68 -12.60 13.09
CA ARG A 154 1.88 -11.91 13.60
C ARG A 154 3.10 -12.15 12.73
N LEU A 155 3.37 -13.41 12.37
CA LEU A 155 4.48 -13.78 11.51
C LEU A 155 4.40 -13.05 10.16
N LEU A 156 3.23 -13.10 9.52
CA LEU A 156 3.01 -12.48 8.22
C LEU A 156 3.15 -10.96 8.27
N ARG A 157 2.68 -10.30 9.34
CA ARG A 157 2.91 -8.87 9.57
C ARG A 157 4.39 -8.53 9.66
N HIS A 158 5.15 -9.27 10.47
CA HIS A 158 6.59 -9.03 10.61
C HIS A 158 7.37 -9.26 9.30
N LEU A 159 6.95 -10.22 8.48
CA LEU A 159 7.54 -10.48 7.16
C LEU A 159 7.16 -9.43 6.11
N SER A 160 5.95 -8.87 6.20
CA SER A 160 5.53 -7.74 5.35
C SER A 160 6.36 -6.48 5.64
N ASP A 161 6.68 -6.22 6.91
CA ASP A 161 7.47 -5.06 7.32
C ASP A 161 8.98 -5.22 7.07
N ASP A 162 9.51 -6.43 7.28
CA ASP A 162 10.93 -6.74 7.14
C ASP A 162 11.11 -8.13 6.48
N PRO A 163 11.27 -8.16 5.14
CA PRO A 163 11.47 -9.40 4.39
C PRO A 163 12.73 -10.17 4.82
N THR A 164 13.69 -9.50 5.47
CA THR A 164 14.95 -10.07 5.96
C THR A 164 14.75 -10.94 7.20
N GLY A 165 13.63 -10.80 7.91
CA GLY A 165 13.27 -11.60 9.07
C GLY A 165 13.92 -11.17 10.40
N ASN A 166 14.60 -10.03 10.47
CA ASN A 166 15.20 -9.55 11.71
C ASN A 166 14.12 -9.20 12.76
N ARG A 167 13.02 -8.58 12.32
CA ARG A 167 11.87 -8.31 13.21
C ARG A 167 11.25 -9.58 13.80
N VAL A 168 11.21 -10.66 13.03
CA VAL A 168 10.70 -11.95 13.51
C VAL A 168 11.61 -12.50 14.60
N ASN A 169 12.94 -12.42 14.43
CA ASN A 169 13.89 -12.85 15.45
C ASN A 169 13.78 -12.02 16.75
N THR A 170 13.56 -10.72 16.65
CA THR A 170 13.33 -9.86 17.83
C THR A 170 12.05 -10.26 18.54
N TRP A 171 10.93 -10.41 17.81
CA TRP A 171 9.66 -10.86 18.39
C TRP A 171 9.79 -12.22 19.12
N LEU A 172 10.49 -13.17 18.51
CA LEU A 172 10.73 -14.50 19.08
C LEU A 172 11.59 -14.47 20.35
N ARG A 173 12.54 -13.54 20.44
CA ARG A 173 13.36 -13.32 21.64
C ARG A 173 12.55 -12.67 22.76
N ASP A 174 11.77 -11.65 22.43
CA ASP A 174 10.95 -10.91 23.41
C ASP A 174 9.83 -11.77 24.00
N ALA A 175 9.30 -12.72 23.22
CA ALA A 175 8.27 -13.64 23.68
C ALA A 175 8.78 -14.71 24.66
N ASP A 176 10.09 -15.01 24.63
CA ASP A 176 10.77 -16.04 25.45
C ASP A 176 10.01 -17.39 25.54
N ASP A 177 9.35 -17.78 24.46
CA ASP A 177 8.53 -19.00 24.39
C ASP A 177 9.18 -20.03 23.44
N PRO A 178 9.70 -21.16 23.97
CA PRO A 178 10.30 -22.21 23.15
C PRO A 178 9.28 -22.89 22.23
N ARG A 179 7.99 -22.93 22.62
CA ARG A 179 6.93 -23.50 21.79
C ARG A 179 6.67 -22.60 20.59
N LEU A 180 6.50 -21.30 20.79
CA LEU A 180 6.33 -20.33 19.71
C LEU A 180 7.50 -20.39 18.71
N ASN A 181 8.73 -20.43 19.21
CA ASN A 181 9.93 -20.60 18.40
C ASN A 181 9.86 -21.84 17.50
N SER A 182 9.48 -23.00 18.06
CA SER A 182 9.34 -24.24 17.28
C SER A 182 8.31 -24.13 16.15
N ILE A 183 7.19 -23.46 16.42
CA ILE A 183 6.09 -23.30 15.47
C ILE A 183 6.53 -22.38 14.33
N VAL A 184 7.07 -21.22 14.64
CA VAL A 184 7.51 -20.23 13.63
C VAL A 184 8.61 -20.81 12.73
N GLN A 185 9.56 -21.56 13.30
CA GLN A 185 10.58 -22.28 12.51
C GLN A 185 9.98 -23.30 11.54
N GLN A 186 8.87 -23.92 11.91
CA GLN A 186 8.15 -24.86 11.05
C GLN A 186 7.34 -24.15 9.96
N LEU A 187 6.74 -23.00 10.27
CA LEU A 187 6.07 -22.15 9.29
C LEU A 187 7.05 -21.59 8.25
N PHE A 188 8.26 -21.20 8.66
CA PHE A 188 9.32 -20.79 7.74
C PHE A 188 9.75 -21.91 6.79
N ARG A 189 9.78 -23.17 7.26
CA ARG A 189 10.05 -24.33 6.40
C ARG A 189 8.97 -24.50 5.34
N VAL A 190 7.69 -24.35 5.71
CA VAL A 190 6.56 -24.38 4.76
C VAL A 190 6.66 -23.25 3.75
N LEU A 191 7.00 -22.03 4.19
CA LEU A 191 7.24 -20.88 3.29
C LEU A 191 8.35 -21.16 2.28
N ARG A 192 9.50 -21.68 2.72
CA ARG A 192 10.65 -21.97 1.85
C ARG A 192 10.39 -23.11 0.88
N GLY A 193 9.71 -24.17 1.30
CA GLY A 193 9.36 -25.31 0.45
C GLY A 193 8.31 -25.02 -0.63
N LEU A 194 7.76 -23.80 -0.68
CA LEU A 194 6.86 -23.33 -1.75
C LEU A 194 7.60 -22.51 -2.83
N HIS A 195 8.91 -22.29 -2.67
CA HIS A 195 9.76 -21.56 -3.62
C HIS A 195 10.62 -22.48 -4.50
N ASP A 196 10.60 -23.79 -4.26
CA ASP A 196 11.16 -24.86 -5.10
C ASP A 196 10.06 -25.46 -6.02
#